data_AF-A0AAU1HNL7-F1
#
_entry.id   AF-A0AAU1HNL7-F1
#
_cell.length_a   1.000
_cell.length_b   1.000
_cell.length_c   1.000
_cell.angle_alpha   90.00
_cell.angle_beta   90.00
_cell.angle_gamma   90.00
#
_symmetry.space_group_name_H-M   'P 1'
#
loop_
_entity.id
_entity.type
_entity.pdbx_description
1 polymer ?
#
loop_
_entity_poly.entity_id
_entity_poly.type
_entity_poly.pdbx_seq_one_letter_code
_entity_poly.pdbx_strand_id
1 'polypeptide(L)'
;MPASAQDSDRHRPAPRVVISDVQADSPGRDDRSNRSLNAEWVEITNQTRRAVNLDGWTLRDADGHRYRFDNVRLAGRATVRIHTGIGRDTRTDLFQDRRAYVWDNNRDTATLRDARGRTVDTDSWGRSHHRR
;
A
#
# COMPACT_ATOMS: atom_id res chain seq x y z
N MET A 1 5.40 -30.08 -24.39
CA MET A 1 5.14 -28.72 -23.88
C MET A 1 5.05 -27.77 -25.07
N PRO A 2 3.86 -27.21 -25.35
CA PRO A 2 3.75 -25.78 -25.71
C PRO A 2 2.48 -25.14 -25.08
N ALA A 3 2.22 -23.82 -24.98
CA ALA A 3 2.91 -22.56 -25.24
C ALA A 3 2.04 -21.41 -24.62
N SER A 4 2.64 -20.21 -24.46
CA SER A 4 1.99 -18.87 -24.54
C SER A 4 1.03 -18.47 -23.40
N ALA A 5 0.97 -17.24 -22.86
CA ALA A 5 1.47 -15.90 -23.20
C ALA A 5 1.51 -15.09 -21.85
N GLN A 6 2.02 -13.86 -21.68
CA GLN A 6 1.80 -12.65 -22.46
C GLN A 6 2.90 -11.61 -22.21
N ASP A 7 3.33 -11.04 -23.34
CA ASP A 7 3.92 -9.72 -23.53
C ASP A 7 2.83 -8.65 -23.28
N SER A 8 3.05 -7.78 -22.28
CA SER A 8 2.37 -6.48 -22.01
C SER A 8 3.19 -5.86 -20.87
N ASP A 9 3.86 -4.71 -20.92
CA ASP A 9 3.74 -3.50 -21.71
C ASP A 9 5.12 -2.82 -21.73
N ARG A 10 5.68 -2.59 -22.92
CA ARG A 10 6.74 -1.58 -23.07
C ARG A 10 6.06 -0.22 -23.18
N HIS A 11 6.52 0.74 -22.36
CA HIS A 11 6.32 2.20 -22.47
C HIS A 11 5.17 2.92 -21.72
N ARG A 12 4.73 2.45 -20.55
CA ARG A 12 4.32 3.39 -19.50
C ARG A 12 5.57 3.85 -18.74
N PRO A 13 5.79 5.16 -18.50
CA PRO A 13 6.80 5.57 -17.53
C PRO A 13 6.44 4.89 -16.21
N ALA A 14 7.35 4.07 -15.68
CA ALA A 14 7.12 3.39 -14.41
C ALA A 14 6.68 4.42 -13.35
N PRO A 15 5.62 4.13 -12.57
CA PRO A 15 5.19 5.04 -11.53
C PRO A 15 6.35 5.35 -10.58
N ARG A 16 6.57 6.64 -10.32
CA ARG A 16 7.70 7.12 -9.51
C ARG A 16 7.61 6.64 -8.06
N VAL A 17 6.38 6.45 -7.60
CA VAL A 17 6.02 5.98 -6.27
C VAL A 17 5.06 4.83 -6.47
N VAL A 18 5.32 3.70 -5.82
CA VAL A 18 4.59 2.45 -6.03
C VAL A 18 4.14 1.86 -4.71
N ILE A 19 3.10 1.04 -4.75
CA ILE A 19 2.77 0.10 -3.69
C ILE A 19 3.73 -1.08 -3.86
N SER A 20 4.66 -1.25 -2.92
CA SER A 20 5.74 -2.22 -3.06
C SER A 20 5.46 -3.57 -2.40
N ASP A 21 4.66 -3.57 -1.33
CA ASP A 21 4.28 -4.78 -0.62
C ASP A 21 3.00 -4.54 0.21
N VAL A 22 2.27 -5.62 0.52
CA VAL A 22 1.03 -5.58 1.29
C VAL A 22 0.95 -6.79 2.22
N GLN A 23 0.69 -6.52 3.49
CA GLN A 23 0.32 -7.53 4.47
C GLN A 23 -1.13 -7.28 4.88
N ALA A 24 -2.07 -7.98 4.23
CA ALA A 24 -3.49 -7.93 4.61
C ALA A 24 -3.77 -8.86 5.79
N ASP A 25 -3.33 -10.13 5.71
CA ASP A 25 -3.53 -11.12 6.75
C ASP A 25 -2.61 -10.86 7.95
N SER A 26 -3.18 -10.40 9.06
CA SER A 26 -2.44 -10.10 10.28
C SER A 26 -1.95 -11.40 10.92
N PRO A 27 -0.62 -11.66 11.00
CA PRO A 27 -0.12 -12.90 11.57
C PRO A 27 -0.58 -13.12 13.02
N GLY A 28 -1.22 -14.26 13.27
CA GLY A 28 -1.75 -14.65 14.57
C GLY A 28 -3.28 -14.74 14.56
N ARG A 29 -3.90 -14.64 15.73
CA ARG A 29 -5.36 -14.60 15.83
C ARG A 29 -5.85 -13.17 15.56
N ASP A 30 -6.83 -13.04 14.67
CA ASP A 30 -7.57 -11.80 14.48
C ASP A 30 -8.46 -11.52 15.70
N ASP A 31 -7.94 -10.69 16.60
CA ASP A 31 -8.58 -10.31 17.85
C ASP A 31 -8.94 -8.81 17.91
N ARG A 32 -8.70 -8.08 16.81
CA ARG A 32 -8.87 -6.61 16.72
C ARG A 32 -8.06 -5.84 17.76
N SER A 33 -7.06 -6.47 18.38
CA SER A 33 -6.10 -5.76 19.20
C SER A 33 -5.30 -4.79 18.34
N ASN A 34 -4.78 -3.72 18.95
CA ASN A 34 -3.92 -2.78 18.24
C ASN A 34 -2.68 -3.47 17.65
N ARG A 35 -2.19 -4.53 18.30
CA ARG A 35 -1.08 -5.34 17.81
C ARG A 35 -1.46 -6.06 16.50
N SER A 36 -2.64 -6.68 16.46
CA SER A 36 -3.12 -7.33 15.24
C SER A 36 -3.38 -6.30 14.13
N LEU A 37 -4.06 -5.18 14.43
CA LEU A 37 -4.30 -4.10 13.45
C LEU A 37 -3.01 -3.46 12.91
N ASN A 38 -1.94 -3.40 13.71
CA ASN A 38 -0.63 -2.92 13.23
C ASN A 38 0.16 -3.99 12.46
N ALA A 39 -0.26 -5.25 12.51
CA ALA A 39 0.33 -6.31 11.68
C ALA A 39 -0.25 -6.30 10.26
N GLU A 40 -1.39 -5.65 10.05
CA GLU A 40 -1.94 -5.26 8.76
C GLU A 40 -1.30 -3.94 8.26
N TRP A 41 -0.71 -3.95 7.07
CA TRP A 41 -0.05 -2.77 6.51
C TRP A 41 0.11 -2.80 4.98
N VAL A 42 0.38 -1.61 4.40
CA VAL A 42 0.78 -1.41 3.00
C VAL A 42 2.10 -0.65 2.96
N GLU A 43 3.03 -1.08 2.11
CA GLU A 43 4.28 -0.36 1.85
C GLU A 43 4.23 0.48 0.58
N ILE A 44 4.74 1.70 0.68
CA ILE A 44 4.89 2.62 -0.43
C ILE A 44 6.36 2.96 -0.61
N THR A 45 6.88 2.73 -1.82
CA THR A 45 8.28 2.96 -2.16
C THR A 45 8.44 4.05 -3.22
N ASN A 46 9.31 5.02 -2.98
CA ASN A 46 9.73 5.99 -3.99
C ASN A 46 10.91 5.44 -4.79
N GLN A 47 10.63 4.99 -6.01
CA GLN A 47 11.63 4.42 -6.92
C GLN A 47 12.49 5.48 -7.63
N THR A 48 12.33 6.77 -7.31
CA THR A 48 13.18 7.83 -7.88
C THR A 48 14.34 8.18 -6.95
N ARG A 49 15.28 8.98 -7.45
CA ARG A 49 16.38 9.54 -6.64
C ARG A 49 15.98 10.83 -5.91
N ARG A 50 14.79 11.38 -6.16
CA ARG A 50 14.35 12.67 -5.61
C ARG A 50 13.26 12.45 -4.59
N ALA A 51 13.22 13.27 -3.55
CA ALA A 51 12.12 13.24 -2.61
C ALA A 51 10.79 13.62 -3.29
N VAL A 52 9.70 12.96 -2.88
CA VAL A 52 8.34 13.23 -3.33
C VAL A 52 7.51 13.71 -2.14
N ASN A 53 6.73 14.77 -2.35
CA ASN A 53 5.75 15.22 -1.37
C ASN A 53 4.47 14.40 -1.56
N LEU A 54 4.09 13.67 -0.53
CA LEU A 54 2.87 12.87 -0.48
C LEU A 54 1.71 13.64 0.16
N ASP A 55 1.92 14.88 0.62
CA ASP A 55 0.86 15.70 1.20
C ASP A 55 -0.40 15.73 0.32
N GLY A 56 -1.53 15.38 0.92
CA GLY A 56 -2.84 15.31 0.25
C GLY A 56 -3.05 14.08 -0.64
N TRP A 57 -2.07 13.20 -0.80
CA TRP A 57 -2.26 11.91 -1.47
C TRP A 57 -3.20 11.03 -0.66
N THR A 58 -3.79 10.01 -1.30
CA THR A 58 -4.65 9.05 -0.61
C THR A 58 -4.33 7.61 -0.96
N LEU A 59 -4.36 6.75 0.05
CA LEU A 59 -4.40 5.29 -0.09
C LEU A 59 -5.85 4.83 0.18
N ARG A 60 -6.39 3.95 -0.67
CA ARG A 60 -7.78 3.48 -0.59
C ARG A 60 -7.88 1.98 -0.88
N ASP A 61 -8.84 1.31 -0.27
CA ASP A 61 -9.23 -0.05 -0.61
C ASP A 61 -10.41 -0.08 -1.60
N ALA A 62 -10.88 -1.28 -1.92
CA ALA A 62 -12.05 -1.47 -2.79
C ALA A 62 -13.38 -1.07 -2.11
N ASP A 63 -13.47 -1.21 -0.78
CA ASP A 63 -14.68 -0.92 0.01
C ASP A 63 -14.87 0.58 0.32
N GLY A 64 -13.88 1.40 -0.01
CA GLY A 64 -13.95 2.85 0.05
C GLY A 64 -13.37 3.46 1.33
N HIS A 65 -12.69 2.69 2.18
CA HIS A 65 -11.82 3.21 3.22
C HIS A 65 -10.71 4.05 2.60
N ARG A 66 -10.33 5.13 3.28
CA ARG A 66 -9.37 6.12 2.77
C ARG A 66 -8.45 6.54 3.90
N TYR A 67 -7.16 6.53 3.60
CA TYR A 67 -6.13 7.18 4.38
C TYR A 67 -5.57 8.35 3.58
N ARG A 68 -5.40 9.50 4.23
CA ARG A 68 -4.83 10.71 3.62
C ARG A 68 -3.48 10.99 4.26
N PHE A 69 -2.46 11.13 3.43
CA PHE A 69 -1.13 11.54 3.89
C PHE A 69 -1.18 13.04 4.25
N ASP A 70 -0.70 13.39 5.43
CA ASP A 70 -0.59 14.77 5.91
C ASP A 70 0.87 15.12 6.18
N ASN A 71 1.38 16.12 5.44
CA ASN A 71 2.76 16.61 5.59
C ASN A 71 3.86 15.51 5.47
N VAL A 72 3.61 14.46 4.68
CA VAL A 72 4.55 13.36 4.48
C VAL A 72 5.45 13.62 3.28
N ARG A 73 6.77 13.52 3.49
CA ARG A 73 7.77 13.62 2.42
C ARG A 73 8.58 12.33 2.32
N LEU A 74 8.41 11.59 1.23
CA LEU A 74 9.11 10.33 1.00
C LEU A 74 10.41 10.58 0.22
N ALA A 75 11.55 10.36 0.87
CA ALA A 75 12.85 10.52 0.25
C ALA A 75 13.03 9.61 -0.98
N GLY A 76 13.99 9.95 -1.85
CA GLY A 76 14.32 9.08 -2.99
C GLY A 76 14.85 7.74 -2.49
N ARG A 77 14.40 6.63 -3.10
CA ARG A 77 14.74 5.26 -2.71
C ARG A 77 14.28 4.85 -1.32
N ALA A 78 13.43 5.64 -0.66
CA ALA A 78 12.89 5.31 0.64
C ALA A 78 11.52 4.61 0.51
N THR A 79 11.21 3.87 1.58
CA THR A 79 9.95 3.15 1.76
C THR A 79 9.30 3.62 3.05
N VAL A 80 7.98 3.73 3.04
CA VAL A 80 7.16 3.98 4.23
C VAL A 80 6.09 2.91 4.32
N ARG A 81 5.84 2.41 5.52
CA ARG A 81 4.82 1.42 5.85
C ARG A 81 3.63 2.13 6.49
N ILE A 82 2.44 1.82 6.04
CA ILE A 82 1.18 2.39 6.53
C ILE A 82 0.42 1.27 7.23
N HIS A 83 0.42 1.32 8.56
CA HIS A 83 -0.26 0.38 9.43
C HIS A 83 -1.73 0.77 9.62
N THR A 84 -2.61 -0.23 9.72
CA THR A 84 -4.04 0.03 9.89
C THR A 84 -4.39 0.52 11.31
N GLY A 85 -3.73 0.00 12.35
CA GLY A 85 -4.01 0.34 13.74
C GLY A 85 -3.54 1.74 14.17
N ILE A 86 -3.45 1.91 15.50
CA ILE A 86 -3.05 3.15 16.17
C ILE A 86 -1.57 3.07 16.51
N GLY A 87 -0.86 4.17 16.29
CA GLY A 87 0.55 4.29 16.62
C GLY A 87 1.04 5.72 16.55
N ARG A 88 2.35 5.89 16.66
CA ARG A 88 2.99 7.20 16.52
C ARG A 88 3.74 7.23 15.21
N ASP A 89 3.36 8.17 14.35
CA ASP A 89 4.04 8.37 13.08
C ASP A 89 5.55 8.60 13.24
N THR A 90 6.30 7.96 12.36
CA THR A 90 7.74 8.08 12.20
C THR A 90 8.07 8.39 10.74
N ARG A 91 9.36 8.36 10.40
CA ARG A 91 9.80 8.54 9.01
C ARG A 91 9.50 7.32 8.13
N THR A 92 9.32 6.15 8.74
CA THR A 92 9.19 4.86 8.05
C THR A 92 7.85 4.18 8.32
N ASP A 93 7.13 4.62 9.35
CA ASP A 93 5.91 3.97 9.82
C ASP A 93 4.86 5.05 10.05
N LEU A 94 3.71 4.90 9.39
CA LEU A 94 2.54 5.76 9.54
C LEU A 94 1.36 4.92 9.99
N PHE A 95 0.42 5.54 10.68
CA PHE A 95 -0.72 4.83 11.26
C PHE A 95 -2.03 5.45 10.77
N GLN A 96 -2.99 4.61 10.36
CA GLN A 96 -4.31 5.08 9.95
C GLN A 96 -5.22 5.44 11.15
N ASP A 97 -4.78 5.13 12.36
CA ASP A 97 -5.50 5.32 13.62
C ASP A 97 -6.89 4.65 13.64
N ARG A 98 -7.01 3.50 12.97
CA ARG A 98 -8.26 2.74 12.91
C ARG A 98 -8.31 1.68 14.01
N ARG A 99 -9.54 1.28 14.32
CA ARG A 99 -9.87 0.22 15.29
C ARG A 99 -10.51 -1.01 14.62
N ALA A 100 -10.47 -1.05 13.29
CA ALA A 100 -10.98 -2.11 12.45
C ALA A 100 -10.02 -2.34 11.28
N TYR A 101 -9.91 -3.59 10.85
CA TYR A 101 -9.16 -4.00 9.66
C TYR A 101 -9.70 -3.26 8.43
N VAL A 102 -8.81 -2.95 7.50
CA VAL A 102 -9.13 -2.25 6.25
C VAL A 102 -8.98 -3.21 5.08
N TRP A 103 -7.91 -3.98 5.07
CA TRP A 103 -7.53 -4.85 3.97
C TRP A 103 -8.20 -6.23 4.08
N ASP A 104 -8.93 -6.66 3.05
CA ASP A 104 -9.50 -8.01 3.03
C ASP A 104 -8.41 -9.07 2.84
N ASN A 105 -8.34 -10.05 3.75
CA ASN A 105 -7.31 -11.11 3.75
C ASN A 105 -7.34 -11.98 2.48
N ASN A 106 -8.52 -12.17 1.89
CA ASN A 106 -8.73 -13.10 0.79
C ASN A 106 -8.57 -12.42 -0.56
N ARG A 107 -9.08 -11.19 -0.73
CA ARG A 107 -8.97 -10.43 -1.98
C ARG A 107 -9.35 -8.97 -1.77
N ASP A 108 -8.43 -8.08 -2.10
CA ASP A 108 -8.71 -6.64 -2.12
C ASP A 108 -7.89 -5.93 -3.19
N THR A 109 -7.97 -4.60 -3.23
CA THR A 109 -7.22 -3.72 -4.11
C THR A 109 -6.85 -2.42 -3.41
N ALA A 110 -5.55 -2.23 -3.16
CA ALA A 110 -5.00 -0.97 -2.69
C ALA A 110 -4.75 -0.02 -3.85
N THR A 111 -5.32 1.19 -3.80
CA THR A 111 -5.17 2.24 -4.80
C THR A 111 -4.49 3.47 -4.22
N LEU A 112 -3.31 3.83 -4.76
CA LEU A 112 -2.59 5.05 -4.41
C LEU A 112 -2.94 6.17 -5.39
N ARG A 113 -3.34 7.33 -4.87
CA ARG A 113 -3.69 8.51 -5.67
C ARG A 113 -2.93 9.74 -5.23
N ASP A 114 -2.54 10.57 -6.19
CA ASP A 114 -1.90 11.85 -5.91
C ASP A 114 -2.88 12.88 -5.33
N ALA A 115 -2.36 14.04 -4.91
CA ALA A 115 -3.16 15.13 -4.35
C ALA A 115 -4.22 15.70 -5.31
N ARG A 116 -4.11 15.43 -6.62
CA ARG A 116 -5.12 15.80 -7.64
C ARG A 116 -6.15 14.70 -7.86
N GLY A 117 -6.08 13.60 -7.11
CA GLY A 117 -6.96 12.45 -7.23
C GLY A 117 -6.62 11.53 -8.40
N ARG A 118 -5.47 11.69 -9.07
CA ARG A 118 -5.04 10.82 -10.17
C ARG A 118 -4.43 9.55 -9.59
N THR A 119 -4.83 8.39 -10.12
CA THR A 119 -4.22 7.12 -9.73
C THR A 119 -2.75 7.10 -10.12
N VAL A 120 -1.89 6.87 -9.13
CA VAL A 120 -0.44 6.72 -9.28
C VAL A 120 -0.11 5.25 -9.44
N ASP A 121 -0.69 4.41 -8.58
CA ASP A 121 -0.46 2.96 -8.60
C ASP A 121 -1.63 2.18 -8.01
N THR A 122 -1.69 0.89 -8.31
CA THR A 122 -2.72 -0.01 -7.80
C THR A 122 -2.14 -1.41 -7.65
N ASP A 123 -2.35 -2.03 -6.49
CA ASP A 123 -1.99 -3.42 -6.23
C ASP A 123 -3.21 -4.22 -5.79
N SER A 124 -3.34 -5.44 -6.28
CA SER A 124 -4.47 -6.32 -5.99
C SER A 124 -3.97 -7.72 -5.64
N TRP A 125 -4.41 -8.25 -4.51
CA TRP A 125 -4.10 -9.62 -4.08
C TRP A 125 -5.34 -10.50 -4.07
N GLY A 126 -5.17 -11.79 -3.79
CA GLY A 126 -6.29 -12.74 -3.71
C GLY A 126 -6.63 -13.52 -4.97
N ARG A 127 -5.80 -13.45 -6.01
CA ARG A 127 -5.71 -14.52 -7.01
C ARG A 127 -4.61 -15.45 -6.54
N SER A 128 -4.91 -16.74 -6.34
CA SER A 128 -3.95 -17.73 -5.85
C SER A 128 -2.64 -17.66 -6.62
N HIS A 129 -1.60 -17.09 -5.99
CA HIS A 129 -0.23 -17.27 -6.41
C HIS A 129 0.54 -17.71 -5.18
N HIS A 130 0.61 -19.04 -5.02
CA HIS A 130 1.75 -19.67 -4.37
C HIS A 130 3.01 -19.05 -4.95
N ARG A 131 3.69 -18.18 -4.20
CA ARG A 131 5.09 -17.87 -4.48
C ARG A 131 5.91 -19.02 -3.90
N ARG A 132 6.67 -19.64 -4.81
CA ARG A 132 7.60 -20.75 -4.60
C ARG A 132 8.70 -20.39 -3.62
#